data_AF-A0A3P3XLP9-F1
#
_entry.id   AF-A0A3P3XLP9-F1
#
_cell.length_a   1.000
_cell.length_b   1.000
_cell.length_c   1.000
_cell.angle_alpha   90.00
_cell.angle_beta   90.00
_cell.angle_gamma   90.00
#
_symmetry.space_group_name_H-M   'P 1'
#
loop_
_entity.id
_entity.type
_entity.pdbx_description
1 polymer ?
#
loop_
_entity_poly.entity_id
_entity_poly.type
_entity_poly.pdbx_seq_one_letter_code
_entity_poly.pdbx_strand_id
1 'polypeptide(L)' 'MKEVFACAFLEDAIVVKSMLESAGIQAELLSDQMLDINPFYSIEPKGAKIVVSDSDEADAKVIVDSFREHTRSDN' A
#
# COMPACT_ATOMS: atom_id res chain seq x y z
N MET A 1 3.97 0.43 14.56
CA MET A 1 3.80 0.07 13.14
C MET A 1 2.61 0.87 12.62
N LYS A 2 2.77 1.54 11.48
CA LYS A 2 1.75 2.42 10.89
C LYS A 2 1.50 2.09 9.42
N GLU A 3 0.23 2.18 9.04
CA GLU A 3 -0.21 2.06 7.65
C GLU A 3 0.16 3.32 6.86
N VAL A 4 0.92 3.16 5.78
CA VAL A 4 1.35 4.27 4.91
C VAL A 4 0.74 4.19 3.52
N PHE A 5 0.29 3.01 3.11
CA PHE A 5 -0.34 2.81 1.81
C PHE A 5 -1.40 1.72 1.88
N ALA A 6 -2.51 1.94 1.18
CA ALA A 6 -3.58 0.96 0.99
C ALA A 6 -4.07 1.05 -0.46
N CYS A 7 -4.18 -0.08 -1.13
CA CYS A 7 -4.62 -0.16 -2.53
C CYS A 7 -5.43 -1.43 -2.78
N ALA A 8 -6.36 -1.37 -3.72
CA ALA A 8 -7.18 -2.53 -4.10
C ALA A 8 -6.37 -3.63 -4.80
N PHE A 9 -5.31 -3.26 -5.52
CA PHE A 9 -4.50 -4.16 -6.34
C PHE A 9 -3.21 -4.53 -5.61
N LEU A 10 -2.91 -5.83 -5.57
CA LEU A 10 -1.70 -6.35 -4.95
C LEU A 10 -0.42 -5.85 -5.66
N GLU A 11 -0.49 -5.67 -6.97
CA GLU A 11 0.63 -5.25 -7.82
C GLU A 11 1.18 -3.87 -7.39
N ASP A 12 0.28 -2.89 -7.18
CA ASP A 12 0.65 -1.56 -6.70
C ASP A 12 1.33 -1.63 -5.32
N ALA A 13 0.81 -2.47 -4.42
CA ALA A 13 1.43 -2.63 -3.11
C ALA A 13 2.82 -3.29 -3.18
N ILE A 14 3.03 -4.21 -4.11
CA ILE A 14 4.36 -4.81 -4.33
C ILE A 14 5.33 -3.73 -4.83
N VAL A 15 4.91 -2.88 -5.78
CA VAL A 15 5.75 -1.79 -6.30
C VAL A 15 6.14 -0.82 -5.18
N VAL A 16 5.16 -0.35 -4.40
CA VAL A 16 5.43 0.59 -3.29
C VAL A 16 6.32 -0.06 -2.23
N LYS A 17 6.12 -1.34 -1.90
CA LYS A 17 7.01 -2.06 -0.99
C LYS A 17 8.44 -2.10 -1.50
N SER A 18 8.63 -2.43 -2.78
CA SER A 18 9.97 -2.45 -3.40
C SER A 18 10.63 -1.07 -3.44
N MET A 19 9.85 0.00 -3.64
CA MET A 19 10.36 1.37 -3.58
C MET A 19 10.82 1.73 -2.16
N LEU A 20 10.04 1.39 -1.14
CA LEU A 20 10.39 1.62 0.26
C LEU A 20 11.63 0.82 0.68
N GLU A 21 11.69 -0.46 0.31
CA GLU A 21 12.87 -1.31 0.58
C GLU A 21 14.13 -0.79 -0.13
N SER A 22 13.99 -0.25 -1.35
CA SER A 22 15.11 0.37 -2.08
C SER A 22 15.61 1.67 -1.42
N ALA A 23 14.72 2.38 -0.72
CA ALA A 23 15.08 3.55 0.09
C ALA A 23 15.67 3.19 1.46
N GLY A 24 15.78 1.89 1.78
CA GLY A 24 16.27 1.39 3.07
C GLY A 24 15.21 1.35 4.17
N ILE A 25 13.93 1.57 3.84
CA ILE A 25 12.81 1.54 4.77
C ILE A 25 12.22 0.13 4.78
N GLN A 26 12.17 -0.50 5.95
CA GLN A 26 11.60 -1.83 6.09
C GLN A 26 10.06 -1.73 6.07
N ALA A 27 9.46 -2.31 5.02
CA ALA A 27 8.03 -2.28 4.78
C ALA A 27 7.44 -3.70 4.81
N GLU A 28 6.34 -3.88 5.55
CA GLU A 28 5.59 -5.13 5.60
C GLU A 28 4.31 -5.01 4.77
N LEU A 29 4.05 -6.03 3.95
CA LEU A 29 2.84 -6.13 3.15
C LEU A 29 1.80 -6.98 3.89
N LEU A 30 0.68 -6.37 4.22
CA LEU A 30 -0.50 -7.02 4.75
C LEU A 30 -1.52 -7.16 3.61
N SER A 31 -1.56 -8.33 2.98
CA SER A 31 -2.60 -8.65 1.99
C SER A 31 -3.74 -9.42 2.67
N ASP A 32 -4.92 -8.81 2.76
CA ASP A 32 -6.12 -9.51 3.20
C ASP A 32 -6.74 -10.23 1.99
N GLN A 33 -6.13 -11.34 1.55
CA GLN A 33 -6.58 -12.09 0.36
C GLN A 33 -7.91 -12.85 0.55
N MET A 34 -8.60 -12.69 1.69
CA MET A 34 -9.96 -13.18 1.82
C MET A 34 -10.93 -12.26 1.07
N LEU A 35 -11.15 -12.60 -0.20
CA LEU A 35 -12.41 -12.31 -0.89
C LEU A 35 -13.55 -12.98 -0.10
N ASP A 36 -14.05 -12.30 0.93
CA ASP A 36 -15.37 -12.61 1.48
C ASP A 36 -16.39 -12.21 0.40
N ILE A 37 -16.66 -13.14 -0.52
CA ILE A 37 -17.73 -13.02 -1.50
C ILE A 37 -19.05 -13.18 -0.73
N ASN A 38 -19.48 -12.11 -0.05
CA ASN A 38 -20.80 -12.04 0.53
C ASN A 38 -21.71 -11.31 -0.48
N PRO A 39 -22.65 -12.00 -1.16
CA PRO A 39 -23.44 -11.43 -2.26
C PRO A 39 -24.37 -10.26 -1.87
N PHE A 40 -24.47 -9.95 -0.57
CA PHE A 40 -25.42 -8.98 -0.01
C PHE A 40 -24.77 -7.74 0.61
N TYR A 41 -23.44 -7.68 0.68
CA TYR A 41 -22.71 -6.51 1.19
C TYR A 41 -21.68 -6.08 0.16
N SER A 42 -21.56 -4.77 -0.05
CA SER A 42 -20.59 -4.17 -0.97
C SER A 42 -19.24 -4.87 -0.89
N ILE A 43 -18.73 -5.29 -2.04
CA ILE A 43 -17.35 -5.72 -2.22
C ILE A 43 -16.49 -4.48 -1.95
N GLU A 44 -16.22 -4.18 -0.69
CA GLU A 44 -15.11 -3.30 -0.36
C GLU A 44 -13.86 -4.14 -0.64
N PRO A 45 -13.05 -3.82 -1.66
CA PRO A 45 -11.78 -4.50 -1.83
C PRO A 45 -10.97 -4.23 -0.57
N LYS A 46 -10.93 -5.18 0.35
CA LYS A 46 -9.93 -5.23 1.42
C LYS A 46 -8.61 -5.54 0.75
N GLY A 47 -8.07 -4.52 0.11
CA GLY A 47 -6.90 -4.63 -0.72
C GLY A 47 -5.62 -4.83 0.10
N ALA A 48 -4.49 -4.72 -0.58
CA ALA A 48 -3.20 -4.81 0.08
C ALA A 48 -2.88 -3.51 0.83
N LYS A 49 -2.28 -3.66 2.01
CA LYS A 49 -1.82 -2.58 2.88
C LYS A 49 -0.34 -2.70 3.11
N ILE A 50 0.34 -1.57 3.21
CA ILE A 50 1.75 -1.50 3.58
C ILE A 50 1.88 -0.80 4.92
N VAL A 51 2.58 -1.47 5.83
CA VAL A 51 2.91 -0.93 7.14
C VAL A 51 4.42 -0.78 7.28
N VAL A 52 4.83 0.29 7.97
CA VAL A 52 6.22 0.58 8.30
C VAL A 52 6.37 0.84 9.80
N SER A 53 7.61 0.89 10.27
CA SER A 53 7.94 1.35 11.63
C SER A 53 7.48 2.79 11.85
N ASP A 54 7.11 3.13 13.08
CA ASP A 54 6.61 4.48 13.39
C ASP A 54 7.69 5.56 13.17
N SER A 55 8.96 5.17 13.29
CA SER A 55 10.12 6.03 13.01
C SER A 55 10.26 6.43 11.54
N ASP A 56 9.83 5.56 10.63
CA ASP A 56 10.03 5.71 9.18
C ASP A 56 8.76 6.19 8.46
N GLU A 57 7.69 6.48 9.22
CA GLU A 57 6.38 6.91 8.69
C GLU A 57 6.49 8.15 7.80
N ALA A 58 7.25 9.16 8.24
CA ALA A 58 7.33 10.44 7.54
C ALA A 58 8.00 10.29 6.18
N ASP A 59 9.11 9.56 6.12
CA ASP A 59 9.87 9.32 4.89
C ASP A 59 9.11 8.39 3.95
N ALA A 60 8.49 7.33 4.49
CA ALA A 60 7.66 6.42 3.71
C ALA A 60 6.48 7.14 3.06
N LYS A 61 5.85 8.08 3.77
CA LYS A 61 4.72 8.86 3.25
C LYS A 61 5.12 9.74 2.05
N VAL A 62 6.30 10.36 2.08
CA VAL A 62 6.80 11.17 0.97
C VAL A 62 6.99 10.33 -0.30
N ILE A 63 7.53 9.11 -0.15
CA ILE A 63 7.72 8.18 -1.27
C ILE A 63 6.37 7.73 -1.84
N VAL A 64 5.42 7.41 -0.95
CA VAL A 64 4.06 7.00 -1.34
C VAL A 64 3.31 8.13 -2.05
N ASP A 65 3.43 9.37 -1.57
CA ASP A 65 2.78 10.53 -2.19
C ASP A 65 3.38 10.80 -3.58
N SER A 66 4.70 10.69 -3.73
CA SER A 66 5.36 10.76 -5.04
C SER A 66 4.87 9.66 -6.00
N PHE A 67 4.74 8.42 -5.53
CA PHE A 67 4.18 7.33 -6.34
C PHE A 67 2.75 7.65 -6.80
N ARG A 68 1.90 8.16 -5.90
CA ARG A 68 0.52 8.55 -6.23
C ARG A 68 0.46 9.67 -7.27
N GLU A 69 1.34 10.66 -7.21
CA GLU A 69 1.41 11.73 -8.20
C GLU A 69 1.78 11.19 -9.59
N HIS A 70 2.74 10.26 -9.67
CA HIS A 70 3.14 9.65 -10.93
C HIS A 70 2.04 8.78 -11.53
N THR A 71 1.35 7.96 -10.72
CA THR A 71 0.25 7.11 -11.19
C THR A 71 -0.97 7.92 -11.63
N ARG A 72 -1.18 9.12 -11.07
CA ARG A 72 -2.30 10.00 -11.46
C ARG A 72 -2.04 10.79 -12.74
N SER A 73 -0.78 10.94 -13.14
CA SER A 73 -0.38 11.74 -14.31
C SER A 73 -0.49 10.98 -15.63
N ASP A 74 -0.80 9.68 -15.61
CA ASP A 74 -0.93 8.83 -16.80
C ASP A 74 -2.40 8.64 -17.27
N ASN A 75 -3.32 9.50 -16.84
CA ASN A 75 -4.74 9.44 -17.20
C ASN A 75 -5.35 10.83 -17.47
#